data_AF-A0A2E9YHP8-F1
#
_entry.id   AF-A0A2E9YHP8-F1
#
_cell.length_a   1.000
_cell.length_b   1.000
_cell.length_c   1.000
_cell.angle_alpha   90.00
_cell.angle_beta   90.00
_cell.angle_gamma   90.00
#
_symmetry.space_group_name_H-M   'P 1'
#
loop_
_entity.id
_entity.type
_entity.pdbx_description
1 polymer ?
#
loop_
_entity_poly.entity_id
_entity_poly.type
_entity_poly.pdbx_seq_one_letter_code
_entity_poly.pdbx_strand_id
1 'polypeptide(L)'
;MPGPTKAIMALATGLSFLSTREAEVVKCTGEALLGVPRKELGDDFVAAFDRVAAGLEDFLRSDLHKLMLLLNVVTLGRFTRMEVSRRERLLTGWGHSRMPLLRTSFVTLRALCGWSWYSLRKSWPELEFPGETIGREHELPTLLFGKSPWTPPGSKPDARLPWLTPEEKIG
;
A
#
# COMPACT_ATOMS: atom_id res chain seq x y z
N MET A 1 29.15 0.07 -22.81
CA MET A 1 27.89 -0.59 -23.20
C MET A 1 27.64 -1.74 -22.23
N PRO A 2 26.57 -1.76 -21.42
CA PRO A 2 26.27 -2.91 -20.57
C PRO A 2 25.76 -4.07 -21.45
N GLY A 3 26.30 -5.27 -21.24
CA GLY A 3 25.98 -6.44 -22.04
C GLY A 3 24.55 -6.96 -21.87
N PRO A 4 24.09 -7.82 -22.81
CA PRO A 4 22.70 -8.29 -22.93
C PRO A 4 22.18 -9.01 -21.66
N THR A 5 23.06 -9.51 -20.80
CA THR A 5 22.71 -10.20 -19.55
C THR A 5 21.98 -9.32 -18.54
N LYS A 6 22.27 -8.00 -18.50
CA LYS A 6 21.62 -7.06 -17.58
C LYS A 6 20.20 -6.70 -18.03
N ALA A 7 19.98 -6.63 -19.34
CA ALA A 7 18.67 -6.36 -19.93
C ALA A 7 17.73 -7.56 -19.80
N ILE A 8 18.26 -8.79 -19.91
CA ILE A 8 17.48 -10.02 -19.76
C ILE A 8 17.03 -10.25 -18.31
N MET A 9 17.82 -9.85 -17.30
CA MET A 9 17.36 -9.88 -15.89
C MET A 9 16.33 -8.80 -15.56
N ALA A 10 16.37 -7.63 -16.21
CA ALA A 10 15.37 -6.57 -16.04
C ALA A 10 13.99 -6.99 -16.60
N LEU A 11 13.98 -7.79 -17.68
CA LEU A 11 12.78 -8.35 -18.29
C LEU A 11 12.09 -9.43 -17.44
N ALA A 12 12.82 -10.09 -16.54
CA ALA A 12 12.26 -11.18 -15.71
C ALA A 12 11.38 -10.69 -14.54
N THR A 13 11.38 -9.39 -14.21
CA THR A 13 10.59 -8.83 -13.10
C THR A 13 9.50 -7.83 -13.52
N GLY A 14 9.45 -7.39 -14.79
CA GLY A 14 8.39 -6.51 -15.30
C GLY A 14 8.28 -5.13 -14.62
N LEU A 15 9.34 -4.68 -13.92
CA LEU A 15 9.36 -3.40 -13.21
C LEU A 15 9.60 -2.25 -14.20
N SER A 16 8.82 -1.20 -14.06
CA SER A 16 8.80 -0.01 -14.93
C SER A 16 9.50 1.20 -14.31
N PHE A 17 9.61 1.26 -12.98
CA PHE A 17 10.17 2.37 -12.23
C PHE A 17 11.36 1.94 -11.35
N LEU A 18 11.21 0.87 -10.58
CA LEU A 18 12.22 0.40 -9.61
C LEU A 18 13.37 -0.36 -10.28
N SER A 19 14.60 -0.07 -9.88
CA SER A 19 15.71 -1.00 -10.09
C SER A 19 15.60 -2.21 -9.16
N THR A 20 16.28 -3.31 -9.48
CA THR A 20 16.35 -4.51 -8.60
C THR A 20 16.85 -4.19 -7.19
N ARG A 21 17.77 -3.23 -7.07
CA ARG A 21 18.28 -2.81 -5.76
C ARG A 21 17.23 -2.02 -4.97
N GLU A 22 16.47 -1.18 -5.64
CA GLU A 22 15.39 -0.40 -5.03
C GLU A 22 14.20 -1.28 -4.65
N ALA A 23 13.88 -2.30 -5.45
CA ALA A 23 12.91 -3.33 -5.08
C ALA A 23 13.25 -3.99 -3.74
N GLU A 24 14.52 -4.31 -3.50
CA GLU A 24 14.96 -4.85 -2.20
C GLU A 24 14.83 -3.82 -1.07
N VAL A 25 15.12 -2.55 -1.33
CA VAL A 25 14.89 -1.46 -0.35
C VAL A 25 13.40 -1.36 -0.02
N VAL A 26 12.52 -1.43 -1.02
CA VAL A 26 11.06 -1.40 -0.87
C VAL A 26 10.59 -2.59 -0.03
N LYS A 27 11.01 -3.83 -0.30
CA LYS A 27 10.68 -5.00 0.53
C LYS A 27 11.14 -4.83 1.98
N CYS A 28 12.38 -4.36 2.20
CA CYS A 28 12.91 -4.12 3.54
C CYS A 28 12.18 -3.00 4.29
N THR A 29 11.69 -2.01 3.56
CA THR A 29 10.95 -0.86 4.10
C THR A 29 9.52 -1.29 4.45
N GLY A 30 8.86 -2.03 3.55
CA GLY A 30 7.56 -2.63 3.80
C GLY A 30 7.57 -3.53 5.05
N GLU A 31 8.58 -4.39 5.19
CA GLU A 31 8.73 -5.25 6.38
C GLU A 31 8.79 -4.43 7.67
N ALA A 32 9.60 -3.38 7.69
CA ALA A 32 9.78 -2.55 8.88
C ALA A 32 8.60 -1.60 9.18
N LEU A 33 7.78 -1.24 8.18
CA LEU A 33 6.66 -0.31 8.36
C LEU A 33 5.31 -1.00 8.57
N LEU A 34 5.12 -2.16 7.94
CA LEU A 34 3.88 -2.92 7.99
C LEU A 34 3.93 -4.06 9.02
N GLY A 35 5.13 -4.47 9.45
CA GLY A 35 5.31 -5.62 10.35
C GLY A 35 5.12 -6.97 9.65
N VAL A 36 4.99 -6.98 8.32
CA VAL A 36 4.80 -8.19 7.51
C VAL A 36 6.17 -8.73 7.06
N PRO A 37 6.52 -10.00 7.31
CA PRO A 37 7.79 -10.58 6.89
C PRO A 37 8.04 -10.42 5.38
N ARG A 38 9.30 -10.15 4.98
CA ARG A 38 9.65 -9.97 3.54
C ARG A 38 9.21 -11.13 2.64
N LYS A 39 9.22 -12.35 3.17
CA LYS A 39 8.82 -13.56 2.44
C LYS A 39 7.33 -13.53 2.07
N GLU A 40 6.51 -12.89 2.90
CA GLU A 40 5.05 -12.80 2.74
C GLU A 40 4.65 -11.58 1.88
N LEU A 41 5.41 -10.49 1.94
CA LEU A 41 5.25 -9.35 1.04
C LEU A 41 5.30 -9.80 -0.43
N GLY A 42 6.28 -10.63 -0.78
CA GLY A 42 6.42 -11.22 -2.12
C GLY A 42 6.70 -10.19 -3.22
N ASP A 43 6.72 -10.67 -4.47
CA ASP A 43 6.99 -9.81 -5.64
C ASP A 43 5.78 -8.97 -6.04
N ASP A 44 4.56 -9.42 -5.74
CA ASP A 44 3.32 -8.68 -6.01
C ASP A 44 3.28 -7.32 -5.30
N PHE A 45 3.80 -7.26 -4.07
CA PHE A 45 3.93 -6.02 -3.32
C PHE A 45 4.86 -5.02 -4.01
N VAL A 46 5.99 -5.51 -4.52
CA VAL A 46 6.94 -4.67 -5.27
C VAL A 46 6.32 -4.23 -6.59
N ALA A 47 5.61 -5.11 -7.29
CA ALA A 47 4.93 -4.76 -8.53
C ALA A 47 3.77 -3.76 -8.32
N ALA A 48 3.08 -3.83 -7.17
CA ALA A 48 2.08 -2.83 -6.80
C ALA A 48 2.74 -1.47 -6.51
N PHE A 49 3.82 -1.46 -5.73
CA PHE A 49 4.60 -0.26 -5.44
C PHE A 49 5.15 0.37 -6.73
N ASP A 50 5.74 -0.43 -7.60
CA ASP A 50 6.29 0.00 -8.89
C ASP A 50 5.23 0.67 -9.76
N ARG A 51 4.04 0.07 -9.87
CA ARG A 51 2.93 0.65 -10.63
C ARG A 51 2.45 1.98 -10.06
N VAL A 52 2.31 2.09 -8.74
CA VAL A 52 1.93 3.36 -8.09
C VAL A 52 3.00 4.42 -8.34
N ALA A 53 4.27 4.07 -8.18
CA ALA A 53 5.39 4.99 -8.38
C ALA A 53 5.55 5.42 -9.85
N ALA A 54 5.35 4.50 -10.79
CA ALA A 54 5.35 4.79 -12.23
C ALA A 54 4.21 5.72 -12.65
N GLY A 55 3.09 5.71 -11.92
CA GLY A 55 1.96 6.62 -12.16
C GLY A 55 2.18 8.06 -11.72
N LEU A 56 3.24 8.35 -10.94
CA LEU A 56 3.54 9.69 -10.45
C LEU A 56 4.05 10.63 -11.56
N GLU A 57 3.97 11.94 -11.34
CA GLU A 57 4.63 12.93 -12.19
C GLU A 57 6.16 12.81 -12.13
N ASP A 58 6.85 13.23 -13.20
CA ASP A 58 8.29 13.00 -13.34
C ASP A 58 9.13 13.59 -12.20
N PHE A 59 8.75 14.77 -11.69
CA PHE A 59 9.46 15.38 -10.56
C PHE A 59 9.34 14.52 -9.28
N LEU A 60 8.15 13.96 -9.03
CA LEU A 60 7.87 13.07 -7.90
C LEU A 60 8.60 11.73 -8.04
N ARG A 61 8.70 11.20 -9.27
CA ARG A 61 9.50 9.99 -9.55
C ARG A 61 10.97 10.22 -9.18
N SER A 62 11.53 11.33 -9.60
CA SER A 62 12.92 11.71 -9.27
C SER A 62 13.11 11.85 -7.75
N ASP A 63 12.14 12.45 -7.05
CA ASP A 63 12.22 12.62 -5.60
C ASP A 63 12.09 11.29 -4.84
N LEU A 64 11.29 10.35 -5.36
CA LEU A 64 11.18 9.01 -4.79
C LEU A 64 12.48 8.22 -4.91
N HIS A 65 13.21 8.32 -6.04
CA HIS A 65 14.55 7.77 -6.16
C HIS A 65 15.53 8.39 -5.16
N LYS A 66 15.49 9.73 -4.98
CA LYS A 66 16.34 10.43 -4.00
C LYS A 66 16.01 9.99 -2.57
N LEU A 67 14.75 9.74 -2.27
CA LEU A 67 14.32 9.24 -0.96
C LEU A 67 14.84 7.82 -0.70
N MET A 68 14.80 6.93 -1.69
CA MET A 68 15.42 5.59 -1.56
C MET A 68 16.95 5.65 -1.47
N LEU A 69 17.56 6.63 -2.14
CA LEU A 69 18.99 6.91 -1.99
C LEU A 69 19.32 7.44 -0.59
N LEU A 70 18.49 8.31 -0.01
CA LEU A 70 18.66 8.85 1.34
C LEU A 70 18.71 7.72 2.39
N LEU A 71 17.83 6.72 2.28
CA LEU A 71 17.88 5.52 3.13
C LEU A 71 19.22 4.80 3.04
N ASN A 72 19.77 4.66 1.83
CA ASN A 72 21.08 4.07 1.63
C ASN A 72 22.19 4.95 2.22
N VAL A 73 22.18 6.26 1.97
CA VAL A 73 23.23 7.18 2.45
C VAL A 73 23.27 7.23 3.98
N VAL A 74 22.12 7.40 4.64
CA VAL A 74 22.02 7.46 6.11
C VAL A 74 22.47 6.16 6.79
N THR A 75 22.42 5.04 6.06
CA THR A 75 22.84 3.72 6.57
C THR A 75 24.17 3.25 6.00
N LEU A 76 24.92 4.10 5.31
CA LEU A 76 26.19 3.75 4.65
C LEU A 76 26.06 2.54 3.69
N GLY A 77 24.93 2.47 2.99
CA GLY A 77 24.57 1.41 2.04
C GLY A 77 24.16 0.09 2.69
N ARG A 78 23.88 0.07 3.99
CA ARG A 78 23.60 -1.16 4.75
C ARG A 78 22.12 -1.39 5.05
N PHE A 79 21.21 -0.50 4.65
CA PHE A 79 19.78 -0.59 4.98
C PHE A 79 19.17 -1.99 4.80
N THR A 80 19.38 -2.62 3.65
CA THR A 80 18.81 -3.94 3.33
C THR A 80 19.42 -5.08 4.15
N ARG A 81 20.65 -4.90 4.63
CA ARG A 81 21.43 -5.85 5.44
C ARG A 81 21.24 -5.66 6.95
N MET A 82 20.61 -4.58 7.37
CA MET A 82 20.31 -4.35 8.79
C MET A 82 19.31 -5.40 9.31
N GLU A 83 19.29 -5.62 10.62
CA GLU A 83 18.20 -6.35 11.26
C GLU A 83 16.88 -5.57 11.17
N VAL A 84 15.76 -6.29 11.18
CA VAL A 84 14.41 -5.71 11.09
C VAL A 84 14.17 -4.69 12.20
N SER A 85 14.45 -5.07 13.45
CA SER A 85 14.32 -4.20 14.64
C SER A 85 15.13 -2.90 14.52
N ARG A 86 16.26 -2.94 13.82
CA ARG A 86 17.10 -1.76 13.61
C ARG A 86 16.54 -0.87 12.50
N ARG A 87 15.95 -1.43 11.44
CA ARG A 87 15.21 -0.65 10.43
C ARG A 87 13.98 0.00 11.02
N GLU A 88 13.21 -0.71 11.82
CA GLU A 88 12.03 -0.18 12.53
C GLU A 88 12.40 1.02 13.38
N ARG A 89 13.42 0.88 14.25
CA ARG A 89 13.91 2.00 15.06
C ARG A 89 14.39 3.19 14.22
N LEU A 90 15.07 2.94 13.11
CA LEU A 90 15.53 3.99 12.20
C LEU A 90 14.34 4.76 11.60
N LEU A 91 13.38 4.05 11.00
CA LEU A 91 12.22 4.65 10.33
C LEU A 91 11.29 5.34 11.33
N THR A 92 11.03 4.72 12.48
CA THR A 92 10.29 5.37 13.57
C THR A 92 11.04 6.62 14.08
N GLY A 93 12.37 6.57 14.17
CA GLY A 93 13.20 7.74 14.48
C GLY A 93 13.06 8.86 13.45
N TRP A 94 12.90 8.54 12.17
CA TRP A 94 12.61 9.53 11.12
C TRP A 94 11.26 10.21 11.35
N GLY A 95 10.23 9.45 11.73
CA GLY A 95 8.90 9.98 12.06
C GLY A 95 8.89 10.97 13.23
N HIS A 96 9.80 10.82 14.19
CA HIS A 96 9.93 11.70 15.36
C HIS A 96 11.04 12.76 15.21
N SER A 97 11.69 12.84 14.06
CA SER A 97 12.81 13.74 13.85
C SER A 97 12.37 15.22 13.84
N ARG A 98 13.24 16.10 14.33
CA ARG A 98 13.06 17.56 14.18
C ARG A 98 13.25 18.01 12.73
N MET A 99 13.86 17.20 11.88
CA MET A 99 14.09 17.51 10.47
C MET A 99 12.84 17.22 9.63
N PRO A 100 12.20 18.22 8.98
CA PRO A 100 10.99 18.01 8.18
C PRO A 100 11.17 17.00 7.04
N LEU A 101 12.36 16.97 6.43
CA LEU A 101 12.70 16.03 5.36
C LEU A 101 12.53 14.56 5.81
N LEU A 102 13.03 14.21 6.99
CA LEU A 102 12.97 12.84 7.50
C LEU A 102 11.54 12.43 7.86
N ARG A 103 10.79 13.34 8.51
CA ARG A 103 9.38 13.09 8.83
C ARG A 103 8.53 12.89 7.58
N THR A 104 8.72 13.76 6.59
CA THR A 104 8.00 13.66 5.31
C THR A 104 8.35 12.36 4.60
N SER A 105 9.65 12.02 4.56
CA SER A 105 10.10 10.75 3.97
C SER A 105 9.47 9.54 4.65
N PHE A 106 9.36 9.54 5.98
CA PHE A 106 8.68 8.49 6.74
C PHE A 106 7.19 8.38 6.37
N VAL A 107 6.46 9.50 6.36
CA VAL A 107 5.03 9.51 6.01
C VAL A 107 4.81 9.02 4.58
N THR A 108 5.61 9.50 3.62
CA THR A 108 5.54 9.10 2.22
C THR A 108 5.80 7.61 2.05
N LEU A 109 6.87 7.07 2.67
CA LEU A 109 7.18 5.64 2.62
C LEU A 109 6.08 4.79 3.23
N ARG A 110 5.54 5.22 4.37
CA ARG A 110 4.44 4.52 5.06
C ARG A 110 3.18 4.50 4.20
N ALA A 111 2.83 5.63 3.57
CA ALA A 111 1.68 5.73 2.69
C ALA A 111 1.84 4.83 1.45
N LEU A 112 2.99 4.90 0.77
CA LEU A 112 3.26 4.08 -0.42
C LEU A 112 3.29 2.58 -0.10
N CYS A 113 3.95 2.18 0.99
CA CYS A 113 3.95 0.78 1.43
C CYS A 113 2.53 0.33 1.81
N GLY A 114 1.77 1.16 2.54
CA GLY A 114 0.38 0.87 2.88
C GLY A 114 -0.49 0.66 1.65
N TRP A 115 -0.48 1.60 0.70
CA TRP A 115 -1.22 1.46 -0.56
C TRP A 115 -0.81 0.22 -1.35
N SER A 116 0.49 -0.04 -1.43
CA SER A 116 1.01 -1.19 -2.17
C SER A 116 0.57 -2.51 -1.55
N TRP A 117 0.53 -2.61 -0.23
CA TRP A 117 0.06 -3.81 0.47
C TRP A 117 -1.46 -3.97 0.37
N TYR A 118 -2.22 -2.91 0.67
CA TYR A 118 -3.69 -2.97 0.74
C TYR A 118 -4.38 -3.08 -0.63
N SER A 119 -3.67 -2.78 -1.71
CA SER A 119 -4.15 -3.06 -3.07
C SER A 119 -4.11 -4.54 -3.44
N LEU A 120 -3.44 -5.39 -2.65
CA LEU A 120 -3.34 -6.83 -2.92
C LEU A 120 -4.50 -7.57 -2.27
N ARG A 121 -5.19 -8.41 -3.04
CA ARG A 121 -6.30 -9.24 -2.52
C ARG A 121 -5.92 -10.11 -1.33
N LYS A 122 -4.65 -10.54 -1.25
CA LYS A 122 -4.14 -11.37 -0.16
C LYS A 122 -4.14 -10.68 1.20
N SER A 123 -4.13 -9.34 1.25
CA SER A 123 -4.16 -8.59 2.51
C SER A 123 -5.58 -8.36 3.03
N TRP A 124 -6.62 -8.65 2.25
CA TRP A 124 -8.01 -8.34 2.61
C TRP A 124 -8.57 -9.15 3.78
N PRO A 125 -8.26 -10.45 3.94
CA PRO A 125 -8.72 -11.21 5.10
C PRO A 125 -8.22 -10.64 6.43
N GLU A 126 -6.98 -10.12 6.46
CA GLU A 126 -6.38 -9.51 7.66
C GLU A 126 -7.02 -8.16 8.02
N LEU A 127 -7.63 -7.49 7.05
CA LEU A 127 -8.27 -6.19 7.21
C LEU A 127 -9.77 -6.28 7.48
N GLU A 128 -10.31 -7.50 7.56
CA GLU A 128 -11.75 -7.74 7.52
C GLU A 128 -12.43 -7.01 6.34
N PHE A 129 -11.67 -6.80 5.25
CA PHE A 129 -12.13 -6.01 4.12
C PHE A 129 -13.10 -6.86 3.30
N PRO A 130 -14.33 -6.37 3.02
CA PRO A 130 -15.41 -7.18 2.44
C PRO A 130 -15.17 -7.58 0.98
N GLY A 131 -14.10 -7.10 0.37
CA GLY A 131 -13.73 -7.33 -1.03
C GLY A 131 -13.98 -6.12 -1.92
N GLU A 132 -13.84 -6.30 -3.23
CA GLU A 132 -14.12 -5.25 -4.21
C GLU A 132 -15.58 -4.77 -4.07
N THR A 133 -15.74 -3.46 -3.90
CA THR A 133 -17.05 -2.79 -3.85
C THR A 133 -17.60 -2.47 -5.25
N ILE A 134 -16.79 -2.67 -6.30
CA ILE A 134 -17.19 -2.48 -7.70
C ILE A 134 -18.20 -3.58 -8.05
N GLY A 135 -19.44 -3.20 -8.41
CA GLY A 135 -20.57 -4.11 -8.64
C GLY A 135 -21.39 -4.40 -7.37
N ARG A 136 -21.02 -3.79 -6.24
CA ARG A 136 -21.72 -3.86 -4.95
C ARG A 136 -22.05 -2.46 -4.42
N GLU A 137 -22.12 -1.46 -5.30
CA GLU A 137 -22.44 -0.07 -4.97
C GLU A 137 -23.79 0.12 -4.26
N HIS A 138 -24.70 -0.85 -4.40
CA HIS A 138 -26.00 -0.86 -3.73
C HIS A 138 -26.00 -1.60 -2.38
N GLU A 139 -24.92 -2.30 -2.04
CA GLU A 139 -24.75 -2.91 -0.72
C GLU A 139 -24.31 -1.82 0.27
N LEU A 140 -25.07 -1.64 1.35
CA LEU A 140 -24.73 -0.68 2.40
C LEU A 140 -23.30 -0.93 2.89
N PRO A 141 -22.49 0.13 3.15
CA PRO A 141 -21.11 -0.02 3.59
C PRO A 141 -21.07 -0.88 4.86
N THR A 142 -20.70 -2.15 4.71
CA THR A 142 -20.62 -3.11 5.82
C THR A 142 -19.43 -2.81 6.74
N LEU A 143 -18.57 -1.88 6.30
CA LEU A 143 -17.31 -1.49 6.95
C LEU A 143 -17.43 -0.63 8.22
N LEU A 144 -18.64 -0.26 8.65
CA LEU A 144 -18.80 0.44 9.94
C LEU A 144 -19.57 -0.36 10.99
N PHE A 145 -20.31 -1.40 10.62
CA PHE A 145 -21.04 -2.20 11.59
C PHE A 145 -21.19 -3.64 11.11
N GLY A 146 -20.54 -4.58 11.80
CA GLY A 146 -20.79 -6.02 11.68
C GLY A 146 -22.20 -6.48 12.10
N LYS A 147 -23.14 -5.53 12.26
CA LYS A 147 -24.59 -5.70 12.40
C LYS A 147 -25.25 -4.42 11.84
N SER A 148 -26.36 -4.54 11.12
CA SER A 148 -27.16 -3.38 10.64
C SER A 148 -27.26 -2.28 11.71
N PRO A 149 -27.02 -0.99 11.37
CA PRO A 149 -26.96 0.06 12.36
C PRO A 149 -28.36 0.28 12.93
N TRP A 150 -28.55 -0.22 14.15
CA TRP A 150 -29.66 0.07 15.04
C TRP A 150 -31.04 -0.48 14.61
N THR A 151 -31.43 -1.60 15.24
CA THR A 151 -32.84 -1.96 15.45
C THR A 151 -33.14 -1.59 16.91
N PRO A 152 -34.02 -0.62 17.20
CA PRO A 152 -34.37 -0.30 18.58
C PRO A 152 -34.89 -1.55 19.30
N PRO A 153 -34.54 -1.77 20.57
CA PRO A 153 -35.09 -2.89 21.33
C PRO A 153 -36.62 -2.81 21.32
N GLY A 154 -37.27 -3.79 20.68
CA GLY A 154 -38.74 -3.86 20.57
C GLY A 154 -39.35 -3.55 19.19
N SER A 155 -38.55 -3.21 18.18
CA SER A 155 -39.07 -3.02 16.81
C SER A 155 -39.18 -4.35 16.06
N LYS A 156 -40.37 -4.64 15.52
CA LYS A 156 -40.59 -5.78 14.62
C LYS A 156 -39.96 -5.45 13.26
N PRO A 157 -39.40 -6.45 12.53
CA PRO A 157 -38.84 -6.25 11.21
C PRO A 157 -39.94 -5.77 10.26
N ASP A 158 -39.89 -4.49 9.86
CA ASP A 158 -40.88 -3.92 8.96
C ASP A 158 -40.47 -4.13 7.50
N ALA A 159 -41.37 -4.72 6.72
CA ALA A 159 -41.10 -5.32 5.41
C ALA A 159 -41.08 -4.31 4.24
N ARG A 160 -40.77 -3.03 4.46
CA ARG A 160 -40.91 -1.99 3.44
C ARG A 160 -39.82 -0.92 3.58
N LEU A 161 -38.79 -0.99 2.74
CA LEU A 161 -37.85 0.11 2.56
C LEU A 161 -38.49 1.18 1.64
N PRO A 162 -38.52 2.47 2.01
CA PRO A 162 -39.45 3.46 1.44
C PRO A 162 -38.87 4.33 0.31
N TRP A 163 -37.70 4.02 -0.25
CA TRP A 163 -36.98 4.92 -1.18
C TRP A 163 -36.79 4.40 -2.61
N LEU A 164 -37.67 3.52 -3.09
CA LEU A 164 -37.86 3.30 -4.54
C LEU A 164 -39.33 3.60 -4.85
N THR A 165 -39.64 4.85 -5.17
CA THR A 165 -40.98 5.30 -5.58
C THR A 165 -41.29 4.89 -7.02
N PRO A 166 -42.58 4.73 -7.37
CA PRO A 166 -43.02 4.03 -8.58
C PRO A 166 -43.42 5.02 -9.68
N GLU A 167 -42.48 5.41 -10.54
CA GLU A 167 -42.80 6.18 -11.76
C GLU A 167 -42.03 5.65 -12.97
N GLU A 168 -42.30 4.39 -13.35
CA GLU A 168 -42.04 3.86 -14.69
C GLU A 168 -43.19 2.97 -15.16
N LYS A 169 -44.42 3.47 -15.08
CA LYS A 169 -45.54 2.90 -15.85
C LYS A 169 -46.34 4.02 -16.51
N ILE A 170 -45.89 4.40 -17.70
CA ILE A 170 -46.75 5.01 -18.71
C ILE A 170 -47.74 3.92 -19.14
N GLY A 171 -49.03 4.21 -18.95
CA GLY A 171 -50.18 3.37 -19.28
C GLY A 171 -51.43 3.94 -18.62
#